data_AF-A0A975RJQ9-F1
#
_entry.id   AF-A0A975RJQ9-F1
#
_cell.length_a   1.000
_cell.length_b   1.000
_cell.length_c   1.000
_cell.angle_alpha   90.00
_cell.angle_beta   90.00
_cell.angle_gamma   90.00
#
_symmetry.space_group_name_H-M   'P 1'
#
loop_
_entity.id
_entity.type
_entity.pdbx_description
1 polymer ?
#
loop_
_entity_poly.entity_id
_entity_poly.type
_entity_poly.pdbx_seq_one_letter_code
_entity_poly.pdbx_strand_id
1 'polypeptide(L)'
;MGGPYGIGGAKWPGAGRVIEESGELTQVLGKLIGADGATTHWDGTDLRARLVEEIADVRAALDFFAEVNDLPLDEIDERAARKRATYERWHAG
;
A
#
# COMPACT_ATOMS: atom_id res chain seq x y z
N MET A 1 -11.81 7.22 11.73
CA MET A 1 -12.11 7.53 10.31
C MET A 1 -13.58 7.85 10.11
N GLY A 2 -13.95 9.12 10.26
CA GLY A 2 -15.30 9.61 9.97
C GLY A 2 -15.18 11.02 9.44
N GLY A 3 -15.19 11.16 8.12
CA GLY A 3 -14.95 12.41 7.42
C GLY A 3 -15.34 12.26 5.95
N PRO A 4 -15.42 13.36 5.20
CA PRO A 4 -15.97 13.34 3.84
C PRO A 4 -15.25 12.38 2.89
N TYR A 5 -13.98 12.05 3.17
CA TYR A 5 -13.09 11.16 2.40
C TYR A 5 -12.83 9.79 3.06
N GLY A 6 -13.48 9.51 4.19
CA GLY A 6 -13.37 8.21 4.86
C GLY A 6 -14.20 7.12 4.16
N ILE A 7 -14.18 5.90 4.72
CA ILE A 7 -15.11 4.84 4.31
C ILE A 7 -16.55 5.33 4.56
N GLY A 8 -17.41 5.21 3.54
CA GLY A 8 -18.79 5.71 3.59
C GLY A 8 -18.93 7.23 3.51
N GLY A 9 -17.84 7.96 3.26
CA GLY A 9 -17.87 9.40 2.99
C GLY A 9 -18.56 9.72 1.66
N ALA A 10 -18.92 10.99 1.43
CA ALA A 10 -19.62 11.42 0.21
C ALA A 10 -18.68 11.96 -0.89
N LYS A 11 -17.39 12.15 -0.59
CA LYS A 11 -16.41 12.72 -1.53
C LYS A 11 -15.22 11.78 -1.60
N TRP A 12 -14.96 11.17 -2.75
CA TRP A 12 -13.85 10.22 -2.92
C TRP A 12 -13.76 9.21 -1.77
N PRO A 13 -14.80 8.39 -1.53
CA PRO A 13 -14.88 7.54 -0.35
C PRO A 13 -13.71 6.57 -0.32
N GLY A 14 -13.11 6.38 0.86
CA GLY A 14 -11.93 5.52 1.03
C GLY A 14 -10.58 6.19 0.75
N ALA A 15 -10.52 7.39 0.18
CA ALA A 15 -9.24 8.09 -0.07
C ALA A 15 -8.40 8.29 1.21
N GLY A 16 -9.06 8.59 2.33
CA GLY A 16 -8.38 8.69 3.64
C GLY A 16 -7.74 7.38 4.08
N ARG A 17 -8.38 6.24 3.78
CA ARG A 17 -7.84 4.91 4.11
C ARG A 17 -6.60 4.60 3.28
N VAL A 18 -6.63 4.91 1.98
CA VAL A 18 -5.44 4.76 1.10
C VAL A 18 -4.25 5.55 1.65
N ILE A 19 -4.46 6.78 2.12
CA ILE A 19 -3.41 7.60 2.73
C ILE A 19 -2.88 6.96 4.02
N GLU A 20 -3.76 6.48 4.89
CA GLU A 20 -3.40 5.87 6.16
C GLU A 20 -2.53 4.62 5.96
N GLU A 21 -2.99 3.64 5.19
CA GLU A 21 -2.24 2.39 4.97
C GLU A 21 -0.93 2.63 4.21
N SER A 22 -0.92 3.57 3.25
CA SER A 22 0.31 3.94 2.55
C SER A 22 1.33 4.58 3.51
N GLY A 23 0.85 5.34 4.50
CA GLY A 23 1.66 5.93 5.55
C GLY A 23 2.24 4.88 6.50
N GLU A 24 1.45 3.87 6.87
CA GLU A 24 1.91 2.74 7.70
C GLU A 24 2.96 1.90 6.95
N LEU A 25 2.70 1.54 5.68
CA LEU A 25 3.69 0.86 4.83
C LEU A 25 4.99 1.65 4.70
N THR A 26 4.90 2.97 4.53
CA THR A 26 6.08 3.86 4.46
C THR A 26 6.90 3.79 5.74
N GLN A 27 6.25 3.80 6.91
CA GLN A 27 6.94 3.69 8.20
C GLN A 27 7.66 2.35 8.35
N VAL A 28 7.01 1.24 7.98
CA VAL A 28 7.63 -0.10 8.08
C VAL A 28 8.82 -0.25 7.12
N LEU A 29 8.70 0.21 5.87
CA LEU A 29 9.81 0.24 4.91
C LEU A 29 10.96 1.13 5.41
N GLY A 30 10.63 2.28 6.00
CA GLY A 30 11.63 3.17 6.62
C GLY A 30 12.41 2.48 7.75
N LYS A 31 11.72 1.73 8.63
CA LYS A 31 12.37 0.92 9.67
C LYS A 31 13.27 -0.17 9.08
N LEU A 32 12.82 -0.86 8.04
CA LEU A 32 13.60 -1.89 7.36
C LEU A 32 14.90 -1.33 6.78
N ILE A 33 14.81 -0.19 6.08
CA ILE A 33 15.99 0.50 5.52
C ILE A 33 16.91 0.98 6.65
N GLY A 34 16.35 1.60 7.69
CA GLY A 34 17.13 2.07 8.85
C GLY A 34 17.82 0.96 9.64
N ALA A 35 17.32 -0.28 9.53
CA ALA A 35 17.89 -1.47 10.14
C ALA A 35 18.80 -2.27 9.19
N ASP A 36 19.24 -1.68 8.06
CA ASP A 36 20.08 -2.33 7.04
C ASP A 36 19.49 -3.67 6.53
N GLY A 37 18.17 -3.72 6.37
CA GLY A 37 17.46 -4.92 5.93
C GLY A 37 17.21 -5.97 7.02
N ALA A 38 17.66 -5.74 8.27
CA ALA A 38 17.33 -6.62 9.38
C ALA A 38 15.82 -6.57 9.67
N THR A 39 15.18 -7.74 9.70
CA THR A 39 13.73 -7.84 9.94
C THR A 39 13.38 -7.86 11.42
N THR A 40 14.36 -8.09 12.30
CA THR A 40 14.20 -7.98 13.74
C THR A 40 14.57 -6.57 14.15
N HIS A 41 13.58 -5.78 14.56
CA HIS A 41 13.82 -4.40 14.98
C HIS A 41 14.11 -4.36 16.50
N TRP A 42 14.92 -3.38 16.92
CA TRP A 42 15.40 -3.26 18.30
C TRP A 42 14.28 -3.02 19.34
N ASP A 43 13.09 -2.63 18.88
CA ASP A 43 11.87 -2.46 19.70
C ASP A 43 11.05 -3.76 19.85
N GLY A 44 11.54 -4.88 19.30
CA GLY A 44 10.88 -6.19 19.36
C GLY A 44 9.89 -6.45 18.23
N THR A 45 9.75 -5.52 17.27
CA THR A 45 8.86 -5.70 16.12
C THR A 45 9.43 -6.68 15.11
N ASP A 46 8.61 -7.64 14.67
CA ASP A 46 8.88 -8.43 13.46
C ASP A 46 8.47 -7.61 12.23
N LEU A 47 9.45 -6.97 11.60
CA LEU A 47 9.22 -6.14 10.42
C LEU A 47 8.79 -6.97 9.21
N ARG A 48 9.13 -8.27 9.14
CA ARG A 48 8.66 -9.11 8.03
C ARG A 48 7.15 -9.34 8.15
N ALA A 49 6.67 -9.67 9.35
CA ALA A 49 5.24 -9.83 9.60
C ALA A 49 4.49 -8.52 9.30
N ARG A 50 4.98 -7.38 9.83
CA ARG A 50 4.39 -6.07 9.58
C ARG A 50 4.40 -5.69 8.09
N LEU A 51 5.48 -5.96 7.35
CA LEU A 51 5.49 -5.69 5.90
C LEU A 51 4.40 -6.45 5.16
N VAL A 52 4.11 -7.69 5.54
CA VAL A 52 3.04 -8.47 4.92
C VAL A 52 1.67 -7.85 5.21
N GLU A 53 1.43 -7.46 6.46
CA GLU A 53 0.20 -6.77 6.88
C GLU A 53 0.02 -5.46 6.09
N GLU A 54 1.00 -4.57 6.13
CA GLU A 54 0.88 -3.26 5.49
C GLU A 54 0.77 -3.32 3.96
N ILE A 55 1.44 -4.28 3.31
CA ILE A 55 1.26 -4.50 1.87
C ILE A 55 -0.16 -4.98 1.58
N ALA A 56 -0.71 -5.89 2.40
CA ALA A 56 -2.08 -6.38 2.21
C ALA A 56 -3.10 -5.25 2.44
N ASP A 57 -2.92 -4.43 3.47
CA ASP A 57 -3.81 -3.33 3.81
C ASP A 57 -3.80 -2.23 2.74
N VAL A 58 -2.63 -1.88 2.19
CA VAL A 58 -2.54 -0.96 1.05
C VAL A 58 -3.26 -1.51 -0.17
N ARG A 59 -3.12 -2.81 -0.49
CA ARG A 59 -3.83 -3.42 -1.62
C ARG A 59 -5.33 -3.37 -1.41
N ALA A 60 -5.82 -3.80 -0.25
CA ALA A 60 -7.24 -3.77 0.09
C ALA A 60 -7.82 -2.34 0.04
N ALA A 61 -7.07 -1.33 0.52
CA ALA A 61 -7.49 0.06 0.48
C ALA A 61 -7.58 0.61 -0.95
N LEU A 62 -6.62 0.26 -1.81
CA LEU A 62 -6.62 0.66 -3.22
C LEU A 62 -7.76 0.00 -3.99
N ASP A 63 -7.98 -1.30 -3.81
CA ASP A 63 -9.06 -2.05 -4.46
C ASP A 63 -10.42 -1.47 -4.06
N PHE A 64 -10.66 -1.31 -2.75
CA PHE A 64 -11.88 -0.69 -2.24
C PHE A 64 -12.08 0.73 -2.80
N PHE A 65 -11.04 1.56 -2.79
CA PHE A 65 -11.11 2.93 -3.28
C PHE A 65 -11.44 2.99 -4.78
N ALA A 66 -10.86 2.11 -5.58
CA ALA A 66 -11.12 2.08 -7.01
C ALA A 66 -12.55 1.62 -7.31
N GLU A 67 -13.02 0.57 -6.63
CA GLU A 67 -14.39 0.06 -6.77
C GLU A 67 -15.45 1.10 -6.38
N VAL A 68 -15.35 1.70 -5.20
CA VAL A 68 -16.37 2.64 -4.68
C VAL A 68 -16.42 3.97 -5.44
N ASN A 69 -15.38 4.28 -6.23
CA ASN A 69 -15.31 5.47 -7.06
C ASN A 69 -15.47 5.18 -8.56
N ASP A 70 -15.91 3.97 -8.93
CA ASP A 70 -16.13 3.54 -10.31
C ASP A 70 -14.90 3.79 -11.22
N LEU A 71 -13.70 3.58 -10.68
CA LEU A 71 -12.46 3.70 -11.46
C LEU A 71 -12.28 2.48 -12.38
N PRO A 72 -11.64 2.64 -13.56
CA PRO A 72 -11.49 1.55 -14.51
C PRO A 72 -10.45 0.53 -14.04
N LEU A 73 -10.90 -0.52 -13.32
CA LEU A 73 -10.03 -1.55 -12.73
C LEU A 73 -9.15 -2.24 -13.78
N ASP A 74 -9.71 -2.58 -14.95
CA ASP A 74 -8.96 -3.21 -16.03
C ASP A 74 -7.78 -2.34 -16.51
N GLU A 75 -8.00 -1.02 -16.66
CA GLU A 75 -6.94 -0.09 -17.06
C GLU A 75 -5.86 0.06 -15.98
N ILE A 76 -6.26 0.04 -14.71
CA ILE A 76 -5.36 0.09 -13.55
C ILE A 76 -4.50 -1.17 -13.52
N ASP A 77 -5.09 -2.35 -13.65
CA ASP A 77 -4.42 -3.64 -13.62
C ASP A 77 -3.43 -3.80 -14.77
N GLU A 78 -3.84 -3.47 -15.99
CA GLU A 78 -2.93 -3.47 -17.13
C GLU A 78 -1.73 -2.53 -16.91
N ARG A 79 -1.98 -1.34 -16.37
CA ARG A 79 -0.93 -0.37 -16.08
C ARG A 79 0.01 -0.87 -14.99
N ALA A 80 -0.52 -1.48 -13.93
CA ALA A 80 0.25 -2.07 -12.84
C ALA A 80 1.14 -3.22 -13.36
N ALA A 81 0.60 -4.11 -14.20
CA ALA A 81 1.34 -5.20 -14.82
C ALA A 81 2.50 -4.70 -15.70
N ARG A 82 2.24 -3.72 -16.58
CA ARG A 82 3.30 -3.09 -17.41
C ARG A 82 4.41 -2.46 -16.56
N LYS A 83 4.03 -1.81 -15.45
CA LYS A 83 4.98 -1.20 -14.53
C LYS A 83 5.80 -2.26 -13.80
N ARG A 84 5.17 -3.31 -13.28
CA ARG A 84 5.85 -4.43 -12.62
C ARG A 84 6.86 -5.11 -13.54
N ALA A 85 6.49 -5.40 -14.79
CA ALA A 85 7.40 -5.97 -15.78
C ALA A 85 8.64 -5.08 -16.02
N THR A 86 8.51 -3.76 -15.83
CA THR A 86 9.64 -2.82 -15.92
C THR A 86 10.58 -2.96 -14.71
N TYR A 87 10.02 -3.08 -13.51
CA TYR A 87 10.81 -3.31 -12.30
C TYR A 87 11.54 -4.67 -12.35
N GLU A 88 10.89 -5.71 -12.85
CA GLU A 88 11.50 -7.04 -13.02
C GLU A 88 12.69 -6.99 -13.99
N ARG A 89 12.59 -6.22 -15.09
CA ARG A 89 13.72 -6.00 -16.00
C ARG A 89 14.87 -5.25 -15.33
N TRP A 90 14.58 -4.26 -14.47
CA TRP A 90 15.62 -3.53 -13.74
C TRP A 90 16.30 -4.38 -12.67
N HIS A 91 15.59 -5.33 -12.06
CA HIS A 91 16.16 -6.24 -11.07
C HIS A 91 17.01 -7.34 -11.71
N ALA A 92 16.70 -7.76 -12.93
CA ALA A 92 17.40 -8.84 -13.62
C ALA A 92 18.73 -8.41 -14.28
N GLY A 93 18.98 -7.10 -14.41
CA GLY A 93 20.21 -6.53 -14.97
C GLY A 93 21.12 -5.98 -13.89
#